data_AF-A0A803KUE3-F1
#
_entry.id   AF-A0A803KUE3-F1
#
_cell.length_a   1.000
_cell.length_b   1.000
_cell.length_c   1.000
_cell.angle_alpha   90.00
_cell.angle_beta   90.00
_cell.angle_gamma   90.00
#
_symmetry.space_group_name_H-M   'P 1'
#
loop_
_entity.id
_entity.type
_entity.pdbx_description
1 polymer ?
#
loop_
_entity_poly.entity_id
_entity_poly.type
_entity_poly.pdbx_seq_one_letter_code
_entity_poly.pdbx_strand_id
1 'polypeptide(L)'
;MHGGTLIASDNFATDRYLIELSASPPSQISKENTTSSTDQNLSSSSYNFEYISFTDLMLDCNYKGGGIAVINTLRVSIDNCYIVHFMSEGIRVECGHETLTRTNKGIIVSGQANLLSGVHCYNKATGFGGTGIYLKLAGLTQTRIVNSYLDYTGIVAEDPGVANGVNIVDNIFAGSGNGIDIVQLDGPFGDVDQILIDRNSVKGMNAKVVIESSVATPTSVYVMVDQGFGG
;
A
#
# COMPACT_ATOMS: atom_id res chain seq x y z
N MET A 1 -15.11 -5.07 8.98
CA MET A 1 -15.44 -6.50 8.89
C MET A 1 -14.32 -7.28 9.56
N HIS A 2 -14.63 -8.27 10.39
CA HIS A 2 -13.64 -9.07 11.10
C HIS A 2 -14.01 -10.56 11.04
N GLY A 3 -13.05 -11.44 10.74
CA GLY A 3 -13.25 -12.89 10.76
C GLY A 3 -14.09 -13.44 9.60
N GLY A 4 -13.63 -14.53 8.99
CA GLY A 4 -14.45 -15.39 8.12
C GLY A 4 -13.92 -15.57 6.72
N THR A 5 -14.70 -16.26 5.88
CA THR A 5 -14.33 -16.62 4.51
C THR A 5 -15.41 -16.16 3.53
N LEU A 6 -14.99 -15.50 2.45
CA LEU A 6 -15.83 -15.23 1.28
C LEU A 6 -15.25 -15.95 0.06
N ILE A 7 -16.11 -16.60 -0.71
CA ILE A 7 -15.73 -17.32 -1.94
C ILE A 7 -16.60 -16.80 -3.08
N ALA A 8 -15.96 -16.37 -4.16
CA ALA A 8 -16.62 -15.96 -5.38
C ALA A 8 -17.30 -17.16 -6.05
N SER A 9 -18.55 -16.99 -6.47
CA SER A 9 -19.25 -17.99 -7.26
C SER A 9 -18.68 -18.08 -8.68
N ASP A 10 -18.95 -19.18 -9.38
CA ASP A 10 -18.47 -19.39 -10.76
C ASP A 10 -18.96 -18.33 -11.76
N ASN A 11 -20.07 -17.65 -11.42
CA ASN A 11 -20.67 -16.56 -12.19
C ASN A 11 -20.33 -15.16 -11.66
N PHE A 12 -19.39 -15.02 -10.72
CA PHE A 12 -18.97 -13.72 -10.21
C PHE A 12 -18.37 -12.85 -11.33
N ALA A 13 -18.61 -11.54 -11.26
CA ALA A 13 -18.19 -10.59 -12.28
C ALA A 13 -16.65 -10.45 -12.31
N THR A 14 -16.08 -10.35 -13.51
CA THR A 14 -14.62 -10.28 -13.70
C THR A 14 -14.03 -8.89 -13.48
N ASP A 15 -14.88 -7.87 -13.38
CA ASP A 15 -14.53 -6.45 -13.25
C ASP A 15 -14.96 -5.85 -11.89
N ARG A 16 -15.28 -6.69 -10.91
CA ARG A 16 -15.75 -6.28 -9.56
C ARG A 16 -14.88 -6.88 -8.46
N TYR A 17 -15.07 -6.40 -7.23
CA TYR A 17 -14.37 -6.90 -6.05
C TYR A 17 -15.33 -7.62 -5.10
N LEU A 18 -14.84 -8.68 -4.42
CA LEU A 18 -15.62 -9.39 -3.38
C LEU A 18 -16.07 -8.44 -2.27
N ILE A 19 -15.24 -7.46 -1.93
CA ILE A 19 -15.57 -6.36 -1.04
C ILE A 19 -15.22 -5.07 -1.77
N GLU A 20 -16.21 -4.22 -2.03
CA GLU A 20 -16.01 -2.94 -2.70
C GLU A 20 -16.62 -1.81 -1.88
N LEU A 21 -15.78 -0.86 -1.48
CA LEU A 21 -16.17 0.41 -0.88
C LEU A 21 -15.70 1.51 -1.83
N SER A 22 -16.59 2.00 -2.68
CA SER A 22 -16.26 3.00 -3.68
C SER A 22 -17.23 4.18 -3.62
N ALA A 23 -16.68 5.38 -3.65
CA ALA A 23 -17.45 6.62 -3.75
C ALA A 23 -16.91 7.50 -4.88
N SER A 24 -17.82 8.10 -5.64
CA SER A 24 -17.43 9.14 -6.61
C SER A 24 -16.75 10.30 -5.85
N PRO A 25 -15.58 10.79 -6.31
CA PRO A 25 -14.98 11.99 -5.73
C PRO A 25 -15.95 13.17 -5.84
N PRO A 26 -15.89 14.16 -4.92
CA PRO A 26 -16.70 15.37 -5.05
C PRO A 26 -16.49 15.98 -6.44
N SER A 27 -17.59 16.23 -7.16
CA SER A 27 -17.52 16.98 -8.41
C SER A 27 -16.81 18.30 -8.12
N GLN A 28 -15.67 18.54 -8.78
CA GLN A 28 -15.02 19.85 -8.80
C GLN A 28 -16.05 20.85 -9.35
N ILE A 29 -16.75 21.55 -8.46
CA ILE A 29 -17.59 22.67 -8.85
C ILE A 29 -16.64 23.66 -9.50
N SER A 30 -16.82 23.86 -10.81
CA SER A 30 -16.24 24.97 -11.54
C SER A 30 -16.49 26.25 -10.75
N LYS A 31 -15.42 26.86 -10.23
CA LYS A 31 -15.48 28.18 -9.61
C LYS A 31 -15.88 29.20 -10.68
N GLU A 32 -17.18 29.37 -10.91
CA GLU A 32 -17.70 30.61 -11.46
C GLU A 32 -17.87 31.60 -10.31
N ASN A 33 -17.19 32.74 -10.46
CA ASN A 33 -17.20 33.86 -9.54
C ASN A 33 -18.64 34.33 -9.27
N THR A 34 -19.16 34.08 -8.07
CA THR A 34 -20.26 34.88 -7.53
C THR A 34 -19.96 35.23 -6.08
N THR A 35 -19.73 36.52 -5.86
CA THR A 35 -19.60 37.15 -4.54
C THR A 35 -20.95 37.15 -3.83
N SER A 36 -21.11 36.34 -2.79
CA SER A 36 -22.12 36.59 -1.76
C SER A 36 -21.75 35.88 -0.46
N SER A 37 -21.51 36.70 0.55
CA SER A 37 -21.32 36.36 1.95
C SER A 37 -22.61 35.82 2.58
N THR A 38 -22.59 34.56 3.00
CA THR A 38 -23.32 34.05 4.17
C THR A 38 -22.60 32.78 4.62
N ASP A 39 -22.39 32.66 5.94
CA ASP A 39 -21.63 31.59 6.58
C ASP A 39 -22.04 30.19 6.11
N GLN A 40 -21.25 29.62 5.21
CA GLN A 40 -21.35 28.22 4.83
C GLN A 40 -20.52 27.41 5.81
N ASN A 41 -21.21 26.72 6.71
CA ASN A 41 -20.65 25.68 7.55
C ASN A 41 -20.26 24.50 6.63
N LEU A 42 -19.06 24.57 6.03
CA LEU A 42 -18.47 23.52 5.21
C LEU A 42 -18.14 22.29 6.08
N SER A 43 -19.14 21.46 6.32
CA SER A 43 -18.95 20.07 6.73
C SER A 43 -18.31 19.30 5.56
N SER A 44 -16.99 19.44 5.44
CA SER A 44 -16.14 18.97 4.35
C SER A 44 -15.66 17.54 4.55
N SER A 45 -16.54 16.54 4.69
CA SER A 45 -16.06 15.17 4.51
C SER A 45 -15.96 14.89 3.00
N SER A 46 -14.79 15.17 2.41
CA SER A 46 -14.41 14.79 1.03
C SER A 46 -14.41 13.27 0.79
N TYR A 47 -14.79 12.48 1.80
CA TYR A 47 -14.68 11.04 1.93
C TYR A 47 -16.00 10.45 2.39
N ASN A 48 -16.52 9.45 1.69
CA ASN A 48 -17.79 8.81 2.04
C ASN A 48 -17.63 7.64 3.02
N PHE A 49 -16.43 7.06 3.10
CA PHE A 49 -16.12 5.96 3.99
C PHE A 49 -14.90 6.33 4.82
N GLU A 50 -15.07 6.28 6.14
CA GLU A 50 -14.03 6.59 7.11
C GLU A 50 -13.96 5.51 8.21
N TYR A 51 -12.78 5.26 8.78
CA TYR A 51 -12.57 4.29 9.86
C TYR A 51 -12.96 2.86 9.51
N ILE A 52 -12.63 2.43 8.30
CA ILE A 52 -12.93 1.07 7.84
C ILE A 52 -11.80 0.14 8.26
N SER A 53 -12.14 -1.01 8.85
CA SER A 53 -11.16 -2.06 9.15
C SER A 53 -11.62 -3.40 8.60
N PHE A 54 -10.72 -4.09 7.91
CA PHE A 54 -10.87 -5.47 7.44
C PHE A 54 -9.84 -6.32 8.18
N THR A 55 -10.28 -7.24 9.03
CA THR A 55 -9.38 -8.09 9.82
C THR A 55 -9.74 -9.57 9.72
N ASP A 56 -8.75 -10.46 9.71
CA ASP A 56 -8.97 -11.92 9.82
C ASP A 56 -9.88 -12.51 8.73
N LEU A 57 -9.77 -12.02 7.49
CA LEU A 57 -10.61 -12.47 6.37
C LEU A 57 -9.84 -13.39 5.42
N MET A 58 -10.48 -14.45 4.93
CA MET A 58 -10.02 -15.21 3.77
C MET A 58 -10.95 -14.96 2.58
N LEU A 59 -10.42 -14.41 1.49
CA LEU A 59 -11.19 -14.13 0.27
C LEU A 59 -10.65 -15.02 -0.86
N ASP A 60 -11.48 -15.93 -1.37
CA ASP A 60 -11.18 -16.70 -2.56
C ASP A 60 -11.97 -16.14 -3.74
N CYS A 61 -11.28 -15.50 -4.67
CA CYS A 61 -11.88 -14.83 -5.82
C CYS A 61 -12.21 -15.80 -6.97
N ASN A 62 -11.93 -17.12 -6.86
CA ASN A 62 -12.29 -18.16 -7.83
C ASN A 62 -11.91 -17.83 -9.29
N TYR A 63 -10.73 -17.22 -9.46
CA TYR A 63 -10.18 -16.68 -10.70
C TYR A 63 -11.09 -15.63 -11.38
N LYS A 64 -11.86 -14.87 -10.59
CA LYS A 64 -12.76 -13.78 -11.02
C LYS A 64 -12.49 -12.49 -10.24
N GLY A 65 -12.53 -11.35 -10.92
CA GLY A 65 -12.52 -10.03 -10.25
C GLY A 65 -11.34 -9.83 -9.30
N GLY A 66 -11.53 -8.97 -8.29
CA GLY A 66 -10.58 -8.68 -7.23
C GLY A 66 -11.09 -8.98 -5.82
N GLY A 67 -10.23 -8.83 -4.82
CA GLY A 67 -10.56 -9.13 -3.42
C GLY A 67 -11.24 -7.96 -2.71
N ILE A 68 -10.45 -6.96 -2.30
CA ILE A 68 -10.92 -5.77 -1.58
C ILE A 68 -10.60 -4.53 -2.40
N ALA A 69 -11.61 -3.74 -2.76
CA ALA A 69 -11.44 -2.38 -3.28
C ALA A 69 -11.93 -1.35 -2.28
N VAL A 70 -11.11 -0.33 -2.02
CA VAL A 70 -11.40 0.77 -1.10
C VAL A 70 -10.98 2.08 -1.79
N ILE A 71 -11.97 2.78 -2.36
CA ILE A 71 -11.78 3.91 -3.26
C ILE A 71 -12.45 5.17 -2.68
N ASN A 72 -11.69 6.27 -2.64
CA ASN A 72 -12.12 7.55 -2.08
C ASN A 72 -12.57 7.43 -0.62
N THR A 73 -11.67 6.90 0.21
CA THR A 73 -11.91 6.55 1.61
C THR A 73 -10.83 7.09 2.53
N LEU A 74 -11.16 7.33 3.80
CA LEU A 74 -10.25 7.86 4.81
C LEU A 74 -10.08 6.85 5.96
N ARG A 75 -8.89 6.76 6.55
CA ARG A 75 -8.56 5.89 7.70
C ARG A 75 -8.99 4.44 7.51
N VAL A 76 -8.47 3.79 6.47
CA VAL A 76 -8.69 2.36 6.21
C VAL A 76 -7.59 1.53 6.87
N SER A 77 -7.93 0.33 7.35
CA SER A 77 -6.98 -0.68 7.81
C SER A 77 -7.36 -2.04 7.22
N ILE A 78 -6.39 -2.73 6.63
CA ILE A 78 -6.54 -4.12 6.17
C ILE A 78 -5.44 -4.90 6.88
N ASP A 79 -5.84 -5.80 7.77
CA ASP A 79 -4.96 -6.56 8.66
C ASP A 79 -5.31 -8.04 8.60
N ASN A 80 -4.32 -8.92 8.64
CA ASN A 80 -4.50 -10.38 8.63
C ASN A 80 -5.55 -10.89 7.60
N CYS A 81 -5.59 -10.28 6.41
CA CYS A 81 -6.48 -10.71 5.33
C CYS A 81 -5.68 -11.53 4.31
N TYR A 82 -6.21 -12.69 3.93
CA TYR A 82 -5.62 -13.62 2.97
C TYR A 82 -6.51 -13.68 1.72
N ILE A 83 -5.97 -13.31 0.55
CA ILE A 83 -6.77 -13.12 -0.66
C ILE A 83 -6.12 -13.93 -1.77
N VAL A 84 -6.89 -14.83 -2.39
CA VAL A 84 -6.39 -15.83 -3.34
C VAL A 84 -7.28 -15.94 -4.58
N HIS A 85 -6.73 -16.51 -5.66
CA HIS A 85 -7.43 -16.75 -6.93
C HIS A 85 -8.13 -15.51 -7.51
N PHE A 86 -7.54 -14.33 -7.47
CA PHE A 86 -8.10 -13.14 -8.13
C PHE A 86 -7.64 -13.02 -9.59
N MET A 87 -8.47 -12.39 -10.42
CA MET A 87 -8.17 -12.10 -11.83
C MET A 87 -7.58 -10.69 -12.03
N SER A 88 -8.01 -9.71 -11.23
CA SER A 88 -7.53 -8.33 -11.28
C SER A 88 -6.55 -8.03 -10.13
N GLU A 89 -7.00 -7.41 -9.03
CA GLU A 89 -6.21 -7.03 -7.87
C GLU A 89 -6.76 -7.69 -6.60
N GLY A 90 -5.87 -8.26 -5.79
CA GLY A 90 -6.25 -8.77 -4.47
C GLY A 90 -6.72 -7.64 -3.54
N ILE A 91 -5.96 -6.55 -3.46
CA ILE A 91 -6.33 -5.35 -2.70
C ILE A 91 -6.07 -4.11 -3.55
N ARG A 92 -7.11 -3.30 -3.77
CA ARG A 92 -7.05 -2.01 -4.42
C ARG A 92 -7.42 -0.92 -3.42
N VAL A 93 -6.52 0.02 -3.17
CA VAL A 93 -6.82 1.21 -2.37
C VAL A 93 -6.48 2.43 -3.20
N GLU A 94 -7.46 3.30 -3.48
CA GLU A 94 -7.28 4.46 -4.36
C GLU A 94 -7.88 5.73 -3.76
N CYS A 95 -7.26 6.88 -4.04
CA CYS A 95 -7.76 8.22 -3.68
C CYS A 95 -8.04 8.42 -2.18
N GLY A 96 -7.38 7.70 -1.28
CA GLY A 96 -7.52 7.87 0.17
C GLY A 96 -6.56 8.91 0.76
N HIS A 97 -6.99 9.65 1.79
CA HIS A 97 -6.14 10.68 2.44
C HIS A 97 -5.39 10.18 3.68
N GLU A 98 -5.76 9.03 4.27
CA GLU A 98 -5.11 8.44 5.45
C GLU A 98 -5.40 6.93 5.50
N THR A 99 -4.39 6.10 5.73
CA THR A 99 -4.54 4.66 6.04
C THR A 99 -3.88 4.48 7.40
N LEU A 100 -4.68 4.30 8.46
CA LEU A 100 -4.25 4.47 9.85
C LEU A 100 -4.23 3.11 10.54
N THR A 101 -3.06 2.70 11.00
CA THR A 101 -2.86 1.41 11.68
C THR A 101 -2.52 1.56 13.13
N ARG A 102 -3.19 0.76 13.97
CA ARG A 102 -3.08 0.80 15.43
C ARG A 102 -1.75 0.25 15.98
N THR A 103 -0.82 -0.17 15.11
CA THR A 103 0.45 -0.80 15.51
C THR A 103 1.61 -0.42 14.58
N ASN A 104 1.95 0.85 14.40
CA ASN A 104 3.16 1.33 13.67
C ASN A 104 3.42 0.79 12.23
N LYS A 105 2.53 -0.01 11.64
CA LYS A 105 2.64 -0.73 10.35
C LYS A 105 1.33 -0.63 9.56
N GLY A 106 1.30 0.10 8.43
CA GLY A 106 0.12 0.61 7.70
C GLY A 106 -0.72 -0.38 6.87
N ILE A 107 -0.12 -1.21 6.04
CA ILE A 107 -0.79 -2.25 5.26
C ILE A 107 0.02 -3.52 5.43
N ILE A 108 -0.55 -4.57 6.01
CA ILE A 108 0.14 -5.84 6.17
C ILE A 108 -0.28 -6.76 5.03
N VAL A 109 0.69 -7.16 4.21
CA VAL A 109 0.50 -8.04 3.04
C VAL A 109 1.20 -9.36 3.33
N SER A 110 0.53 -10.48 3.09
CA SER A 110 1.12 -11.81 3.23
C SER A 110 0.65 -12.73 2.11
N GLY A 111 1.36 -13.83 1.87
CA GLY A 111 1.07 -14.75 0.76
C GLY A 111 1.78 -14.37 -0.53
N GLN A 112 1.40 -15.02 -1.63
CA GLN A 112 2.08 -14.94 -2.93
C GLN A 112 1.26 -14.12 -3.94
N ALA A 113 1.94 -13.55 -4.94
CA ALA A 113 1.41 -12.82 -6.09
C ALA A 113 0.62 -11.53 -5.79
N ASN A 114 1.06 -10.72 -4.82
CA ASN A 114 0.34 -9.49 -4.45
C ASN A 114 0.64 -8.31 -5.39
N LEU A 115 -0.35 -7.46 -5.69
CA LEU A 115 -0.18 -6.16 -6.37
C LEU A 115 -0.83 -5.06 -5.53
N LEU A 116 -0.01 -4.10 -5.10
CA LEU A 116 -0.46 -2.87 -4.47
C LEU A 116 -0.19 -1.74 -5.46
N SER A 117 -1.26 -1.05 -5.87
CA SER A 117 -1.18 0.04 -6.83
C SER A 117 -2.03 1.22 -6.37
N GLY A 118 -1.51 2.45 -6.51
CA GLY A 118 -2.26 3.66 -6.19
C GLY A 118 -2.47 3.91 -4.70
N VAL A 119 -1.72 3.21 -3.85
CA VAL A 119 -1.88 3.28 -2.39
C VAL A 119 -1.31 4.59 -1.87
N HIS A 120 -2.06 5.28 -1.01
CA HIS A 120 -1.55 6.42 -0.24
C HIS A 120 -1.40 6.02 1.24
N CYS A 121 -0.17 5.90 1.71
CA CYS A 121 0.15 5.65 3.11
C CYS A 121 0.66 6.95 3.74
N TYR A 122 0.01 7.45 4.79
CA TYR A 122 0.43 8.67 5.50
C TYR A 122 0.59 8.41 7.00
N ASN A 123 1.71 8.82 7.58
CA ASN A 123 1.93 8.77 9.02
C ASN A 123 2.53 10.05 9.60
N LYS A 124 1.70 11.04 9.96
CA LYS A 124 2.15 12.23 10.71
C LYS A 124 2.35 12.02 12.20
N ALA A 125 1.82 10.93 12.77
CA ALA A 125 1.46 10.86 14.18
C ALA A 125 2.65 10.78 15.14
N THR A 126 3.89 10.62 14.68
CA THR A 126 5.05 10.48 15.57
C THR A 126 6.16 11.50 15.35
N GLY A 127 6.27 12.16 14.19
CA GLY A 127 7.51 12.88 13.84
C GLY A 127 8.75 11.97 13.75
N PHE A 128 8.60 10.66 13.94
CA PHE A 128 9.67 9.65 13.91
C PHE A 128 9.53 8.70 12.70
N GLY A 129 8.52 8.90 11.85
CA GLY A 129 8.21 7.98 10.76
C GLY A 129 7.60 6.67 11.22
N GLY A 130 7.28 5.81 10.26
CA GLY A 130 6.78 4.45 10.50
C GLY A 130 6.81 3.57 9.26
N THR A 131 6.20 2.39 9.37
CA THR A 131 6.06 1.46 8.25
C THR A 131 4.68 1.66 7.62
N GLY A 132 4.62 1.96 6.32
CA GLY A 132 3.39 2.25 5.59
C GLY A 132 2.84 1.00 4.94
N ILE A 133 3.74 0.19 4.38
CA ILE A 133 3.43 -1.13 3.88
C ILE A 133 4.41 -2.10 4.54
N TYR A 134 3.88 -3.14 5.16
CA TYR A 134 4.62 -4.20 5.79
C TYR A 134 4.33 -5.50 5.03
N LEU A 135 5.35 -6.06 4.38
CA LEU A 135 5.27 -7.34 3.68
C LEU A 135 5.74 -8.44 4.62
N LYS A 136 4.85 -9.36 4.98
CA LYS A 136 5.26 -10.63 5.59
C LYS A 136 5.50 -11.61 4.46
N LEU A 137 6.76 -11.84 4.14
CA LEU A 137 7.07 -12.74 3.03
C LEU A 137 6.75 -14.19 3.45
N ALA A 138 6.65 -15.06 2.45
CA ALA A 138 6.35 -16.48 2.64
C ALA A 138 7.07 -17.30 1.55
N GLY A 139 8.34 -17.01 1.31
CA GLY A 139 9.10 -17.58 0.19
C GLY A 139 8.87 -16.85 -1.13
N LEU A 140 8.38 -17.57 -2.16
CA LEU A 140 8.13 -17.03 -3.51
C LEU A 140 6.97 -16.02 -3.51
N THR A 141 7.22 -14.77 -3.11
CA THR A 141 6.13 -13.81 -2.88
C THR A 141 5.60 -13.16 -4.14
N GLN A 142 6.41 -12.88 -5.15
CA GLN A 142 5.99 -12.17 -6.38
C GLN A 142 5.11 -10.92 -6.09
N THR A 143 5.48 -10.14 -5.08
CA THR A 143 4.75 -8.95 -4.66
C THR A 143 5.23 -7.72 -5.42
N ARG A 144 4.29 -6.90 -5.91
CA ARG A 144 4.54 -5.67 -6.66
C ARG A 144 3.88 -4.49 -5.94
N ILE A 145 4.64 -3.45 -5.64
CA ILE A 145 4.16 -2.18 -5.10
C ILE A 145 4.49 -1.10 -6.13
N VAL A 146 3.47 -0.52 -6.74
CA VAL A 146 3.63 0.42 -7.84
C VAL A 146 2.75 1.66 -7.69
N ASN A 147 3.14 2.78 -8.30
CA ASN A 147 2.33 4.00 -8.38
C ASN A 147 1.76 4.46 -7.04
N SER A 148 2.45 4.18 -5.93
CA SER A 148 1.98 4.45 -4.58
C SER A 148 2.67 5.68 -4.01
N TYR A 149 1.98 6.40 -3.12
CA TYR A 149 2.48 7.60 -2.44
C TYR A 149 2.64 7.30 -0.95
N LEU A 150 3.89 7.31 -0.47
CA LEU A 150 4.23 7.02 0.92
C LEU A 150 4.73 8.30 1.59
N ASP A 151 3.96 8.83 2.52
CA ASP A 151 4.20 10.10 3.20
C ASP A 151 4.51 9.87 4.70
N TYR A 152 5.72 10.24 5.10
CA TYR A 152 6.36 9.98 6.39
C TYR A 152 6.46 8.48 6.74
N THR A 153 6.55 7.62 5.73
CA THR A 153 6.45 6.18 5.95
C THR A 153 7.18 5.37 4.88
N GLY A 154 7.81 4.27 5.26
CA GLY A 154 8.57 3.39 4.36
C GLY A 154 7.87 2.06 4.09
N ILE A 155 8.49 1.22 3.27
CA ILE A 155 8.08 -0.17 3.07
C ILE A 155 9.03 -1.05 3.88
N VAL A 156 8.49 -1.95 4.69
CA VAL A 156 9.29 -2.97 5.38
C VAL A 156 8.83 -4.33 4.88
N ALA A 157 9.75 -5.20 4.53
CA ALA A 157 9.47 -6.60 4.27
C ALA A 157 10.20 -7.47 5.28
N GLU A 158 9.54 -8.45 5.89
CA GLU A 158 10.11 -9.32 6.90
C GLU A 158 9.85 -10.80 6.58
N ASP A 159 10.89 -11.63 6.66
CA ASP A 159 10.81 -13.09 6.50
C ASP A 159 11.93 -13.81 7.25
N PRO A 160 11.65 -14.94 7.91
CA PRO A 160 12.68 -15.85 8.36
C PRO A 160 13.06 -16.83 7.23
N GLY A 161 13.82 -16.39 6.24
CA GLY A 161 14.41 -17.30 5.27
C GLY A 161 14.65 -16.74 3.88
N VAL A 162 13.62 -16.30 3.18
CA VAL A 162 13.71 -16.01 1.73
C VAL A 162 13.01 -14.71 1.37
N ALA A 163 13.76 -13.79 0.77
CA ALA A 163 13.20 -12.62 0.08
C ALA A 163 13.20 -12.89 -1.43
N ASN A 164 12.08 -13.38 -1.98
CA ASN A 164 11.97 -13.65 -3.42
C ASN A 164 10.80 -12.92 -4.08
N GLY A 165 11.09 -12.20 -5.17
CA GLY A 165 10.08 -11.63 -6.06
C GLY A 165 9.42 -10.39 -5.46
N VAL A 166 10.19 -9.39 -5.05
CA VAL A 166 9.67 -8.12 -4.51
C VAL A 166 10.03 -6.99 -5.46
N ASN A 167 9.01 -6.37 -6.06
CA ASN A 167 9.19 -5.21 -6.93
C ASN A 167 8.55 -3.97 -6.32
N ILE A 168 9.32 -2.92 -6.07
CA ILE A 168 8.86 -1.62 -5.56
C ILE A 168 9.27 -0.59 -6.59
N VAL A 169 8.33 -0.19 -7.45
CA VAL A 169 8.66 0.56 -8.67
C VAL A 169 7.68 1.70 -8.92
N ASP A 170 8.16 2.83 -9.44
CA ASP A 170 7.30 3.96 -9.81
C ASP A 170 6.51 4.56 -8.61
N ASN A 171 7.07 4.50 -7.39
CA ASN A 171 6.45 5.07 -6.20
C ASN A 171 7.05 6.44 -5.84
N ILE A 172 6.31 7.22 -5.04
CA ILE A 172 6.77 8.48 -4.47
C ILE A 172 6.87 8.33 -2.96
N PHE A 173 8.04 8.66 -2.41
CA PHE A 173 8.32 8.70 -0.98
C PHE A 173 8.55 10.14 -0.54
N ALA A 174 7.74 10.64 0.39
CA ALA A 174 7.77 12.01 0.88
C ALA A 174 7.94 12.04 2.41
N GLY A 175 8.71 12.99 2.94
CA GLY A 175 8.88 13.18 4.38
C GLY A 175 9.47 14.54 4.73
N SER A 176 9.83 14.75 6.00
CA SER A 176 10.40 16.03 6.51
C SER A 176 11.88 16.00 6.86
N GLY A 177 12.63 14.98 6.43
CA GLY A 177 14.07 14.85 6.72
C GLY A 177 14.38 14.16 8.05
N ASN A 178 13.45 13.40 8.61
CA ASN A 178 13.62 12.76 9.93
C ASN A 178 14.36 11.40 9.86
N GLY A 179 15.06 11.12 8.75
CA GLY A 179 15.90 9.92 8.60
C GLY A 179 15.14 8.61 8.38
N ILE A 180 13.96 8.67 7.76
CA ILE A 180 13.16 7.47 7.46
C ILE A 180 13.66 6.85 6.15
N ASP A 181 14.04 5.58 6.19
CA ASP A 181 14.43 4.81 5.00
C ASP A 181 13.19 4.44 4.16
N ILE A 182 13.34 4.44 2.83
CA ILE A 182 12.22 4.16 1.92
C ILE A 182 11.85 2.68 1.89
N VAL A 183 12.83 1.78 1.99
CA VAL A 183 12.64 0.32 1.93
C VAL A 183 13.61 -0.36 2.87
N GLN A 184 13.08 -1.26 3.71
CA GLN A 184 13.87 -2.16 4.53
C GLN A 184 13.39 -3.60 4.29
N LEU A 185 14.26 -4.44 3.76
CA LEU A 185 14.07 -5.90 3.78
C LEU A 185 14.79 -6.40 5.03
N ASP A 186 14.01 -6.66 6.07
CA ASP A 186 14.43 -6.97 7.44
C ASP A 186 14.36 -8.48 7.71
N GLY A 187 15.43 -9.04 8.26
CA GLY A 187 15.50 -10.45 8.60
C GLY A 187 16.80 -11.10 8.13
N PRO A 188 17.27 -12.17 8.78
CA PRO A 188 18.39 -12.93 8.25
C PRO A 188 17.91 -13.75 7.04
N PHE A 189 17.83 -13.13 5.85
CA PHE A 189 17.52 -13.89 4.63
C PHE A 189 18.69 -14.85 4.33
N GLY A 190 18.37 -16.14 4.20
CA GLY A 190 19.25 -17.18 3.69
C GLY A 190 19.27 -17.22 2.16
N ASP A 191 18.28 -16.62 1.50
CA ASP A 191 18.22 -16.44 0.05
C ASP A 191 17.49 -15.13 -0.28
N VAL A 192 18.00 -14.37 -1.25
CA VAL A 192 17.43 -13.10 -1.71
C VAL A 192 17.46 -13.12 -3.22
N ASP A 193 16.34 -13.13 -3.92
CA ASP A 193 16.30 -13.24 -5.39
C ASP A 193 15.15 -12.42 -5.99
N GLN A 194 15.31 -11.96 -7.23
CA GLN A 194 14.27 -11.19 -7.95
C GLN A 194 13.74 -9.99 -7.16
N ILE A 195 14.66 -9.12 -6.71
CA ILE A 195 14.32 -7.87 -6.03
C ILE A 195 14.53 -6.72 -7.00
N LEU A 196 13.48 -5.96 -7.29
CA LEU A 196 13.54 -4.79 -8.14
C LEU A 196 13.03 -3.56 -7.40
N ILE A 197 13.90 -2.62 -7.09
CA ILE A 197 13.52 -1.33 -6.51
C ILE A 197 14.01 -0.26 -7.47
N ASP A 198 13.11 0.28 -8.30
CA ASP A 198 13.50 1.13 -9.43
C ASP A 198 12.51 2.29 -9.64
N ARG A 199 12.97 3.38 -10.27
CA ARG A 199 12.13 4.55 -10.65
C ARG A 199 11.27 5.10 -9.51
N ASN A 200 11.76 4.98 -8.27
CA ASN A 200 11.11 5.60 -7.13
C ASN A 200 11.64 7.03 -6.95
N SER A 201 10.73 7.98 -6.72
CA SER A 201 11.06 9.37 -6.43
C SER A 201 11.05 9.60 -4.93
N VAL A 202 12.12 10.19 -4.39
CA VAL A 202 12.28 10.38 -2.95
C VAL A 202 12.48 11.85 -2.63
N LYS A 203 11.73 12.38 -1.65
CA LYS A 203 11.85 13.73 -1.13
C LYS A 203 11.72 13.75 0.39
N GLY A 204 12.74 14.23 1.10
CA GLY A 204 12.67 14.37 2.56
C GLY A 204 12.61 13.05 3.33
N MET A 205 12.98 11.95 2.68
CA MET A 205 13.27 10.64 3.26
C MET A 205 14.66 10.19 2.79
N ASN A 206 15.23 9.17 3.41
CA ASN A 206 16.49 8.58 2.94
C ASN A 206 16.19 7.69 1.74
N ALA A 207 16.72 8.01 0.55
CA ALA A 207 16.71 7.11 -0.61
C ALA A 207 17.68 5.94 -0.41
N LYS A 208 17.46 5.21 0.68
CA LYS A 208 18.27 4.11 1.17
C LYS A 208 17.37 2.89 1.21
N VAL A 209 17.83 1.84 0.55
CA VAL A 209 17.29 0.50 0.68
C VAL A 209 18.23 -0.27 1.58
N VAL A 210 17.70 -0.85 2.65
CA VAL A 210 18.44 -1.78 3.51
C VAL A 210 18.00 -3.19 3.17
N ILE A 211 18.96 -4.07 2.90
CA ILE A 211 18.72 -5.50 2.73
C ILE A 211 19.64 -6.21 3.71
N GLU A 212 19.07 -6.76 4.78
CA GLU A 212 19.82 -7.60 5.71
C GLU A 212 19.85 -9.02 5.17
N SER A 213 21.04 -9.55 4.84
CA SER A 213 21.16 -10.91 4.30
C SER A 213 22.33 -11.62 4.94
N SER A 214 22.14 -12.92 5.20
CA SER A 214 23.19 -13.83 5.66
C SER A 214 24.04 -14.40 4.50
N VAL A 215 23.65 -14.10 3.26
CA VAL A 215 24.32 -14.53 2.03
C VAL A 215 24.68 -13.33 1.15
N ALA A 216 25.58 -13.55 0.18
CA ALA A 216 25.93 -12.51 -0.77
C ALA A 216 24.69 -12.13 -1.62
N THR A 217 24.52 -10.83 -1.87
CA THR A 217 23.44 -10.33 -2.73
C THR A 217 23.65 -10.81 -4.18
N PRO A 218 22.69 -11.53 -4.80
CA PRO A 218 22.84 -12.01 -6.17
C PRO A 218 22.54 -10.91 -7.20
N THR A 219 22.88 -11.19 -8.45
CA THR A 219 22.72 -10.26 -9.60
C THR A 219 21.27 -9.93 -9.96
N SER A 220 20.31 -10.66 -9.39
CA SER A 220 18.87 -10.45 -9.55
C SER A 220 18.30 -9.40 -8.59
N VAL A 221 19.14 -8.75 -7.78
CA VAL A 221 18.81 -7.58 -6.96
C VAL A 221 19.21 -6.32 -7.71
N TYR A 222 18.24 -5.50 -8.11
CA TYR A 222 18.44 -4.22 -8.77
C TYR A 222 17.82 -3.09 -7.95
N VAL A 223 18.65 -2.14 -7.52
CA VAL A 223 18.21 -0.98 -6.73
C VAL A 223 18.67 0.30 -7.43
N MET A 224 17.72 1.05 -7.99
CA MET A 224 17.89 2.41 -8.45
C MET A 224 16.84 3.31 -7.80
N VAL A 225 17.30 4.40 -7.22
CA VAL A 225 16.43 5.37 -6.54
C VAL A 225 16.83 6.75 -7.00
N ASP A 226 15.88 7.49 -7.57
CA ASP A 226 16.14 8.85 -8.03
C ASP A 226 15.92 9.83 -6.88
N GLN A 227 16.98 10.55 -6.51
CA GLN A 227 16.92 11.62 -5.55
C GLN A 227 16.45 12.86 -6.32
N GLY A 228 15.19 13.27 -6.11
CA GLY A 228 14.70 14.52 -6.69
C GLY A 228 15.64 15.66 -6.29
N PHE A 229 16.26 16.32 -7.27
CA PHE A 229 17.28 17.35 -7.06
C PHE A 229 16.84 18.35 -5.97
N GLY A 230 17.55 18.32 -4.83
CA GLY A 230 17.43 19.33 -3.79
C GLY A 230 18.08 20.63 -4.28
N GLY A 231 17.27 21.68 -4.46
CA GLY A 231 17.72 23.07 -4.56
C GLY A 231 17.73 23.74 -3.20
#